data_AF-A0A944Z5Z3-F1
#
_entry.id   AF-A0A944Z5Z3-F1
#
_cell.length_a   1.000
_cell.length_b   1.000
_cell.length_c   1.000
_cell.angle_alpha   90.00
_cell.angle_beta   90.00
_cell.angle_gamma   90.00
#
_symmetry.space_group_name_H-M   'P 1'
#
loop_
_entity.id
_entity.type
_entity.pdbx_description
1 polymer ?
#
loop_
_entity_poly.entity_id
_entity_poly.type
_entity_poly.pdbx_seq_one_letter_code
_entity_poly.pdbx_strand_id
1 'polypeptide(L)'
;LDDYEGVVPDEIDELLKLKGVGRKTANLTVTLGYGKLGICVDTHVHRISNRLGLVTTKTPDQTEFVLRKTLPQKHWLIYNDLLVTYGQNLCVPVSPWCSKCRIFKYCKRIGVVKSR
;
A
#
# COMPACT_ATOMS: atom_id res chain seq x y z
N LEU A 1 8.71 -22.31 20.96
CA LEU A 1 9.90 -21.94 20.15
C LEU A 1 10.23 -23.05 19.15
N ASP A 2 9.50 -24.16 19.17
CA ASP A 2 9.87 -25.43 18.54
C ASP A 2 9.59 -25.51 17.04
N ASP A 3 8.67 -24.69 16.51
CA ASP A 3 8.24 -24.83 15.10
C ASP A 3 9.19 -24.23 14.06
N TYR A 4 10.16 -23.39 14.48
CA TYR A 4 11.05 -22.67 13.55
C TYR A 4 12.52 -22.62 13.99
N GLU A 5 12.95 -23.53 14.89
CA GLU A 5 14.35 -23.68 15.32
C GLU A 5 15.03 -22.38 15.80
N GLY A 6 14.25 -21.45 16.36
CA GLY A 6 14.74 -20.14 16.82
C GLY A 6 14.98 -19.12 15.71
N VAL A 7 14.67 -19.45 14.45
CA VAL A 7 14.75 -18.53 13.31
C VAL A 7 13.35 -17.97 13.01
N VAL A 8 13.24 -16.66 12.82
CA VAL A 8 11.97 -16.05 12.40
C VAL A 8 11.75 -16.40 10.91
N PRO A 9 10.55 -16.82 10.48
CA PRO A 9 10.28 -17.08 9.08
C PRO A 9 10.37 -15.80 8.24
N ASP A 10 10.85 -15.91 7.02
CA ASP A 10 10.97 -14.80 6.07
C ASP A 10 9.84 -14.78 5.03
N GLU A 11 8.80 -15.61 5.22
CA GLU A 11 7.62 -15.72 4.37
C GLU A 11 6.35 -15.29 5.12
N ILE A 12 5.49 -14.51 4.45
CA ILE A 12 4.30 -13.89 5.10
C ILE A 12 3.30 -14.96 5.56
N ASP A 13 3.11 -16.03 4.77
CA ASP A 13 2.15 -17.09 5.11
C ASP A 13 2.63 -17.94 6.28
N GLU A 14 3.95 -18.10 6.46
CA GLU A 14 4.54 -18.73 7.65
C GLU A 14 4.42 -17.82 8.87
N LEU A 15 4.73 -16.54 8.72
CA LEU A 15 4.58 -15.56 9.79
C LEU A 15 3.13 -15.45 10.30
N LEU A 16 2.13 -15.61 9.42
CA LEU A 16 0.72 -15.63 9.83
C LEU A 16 0.32 -16.83 10.70
N LYS A 17 1.09 -17.93 10.69
CA LYS A 17 0.84 -19.08 11.57
C LYS A 17 1.22 -18.77 13.01
N LEU A 18 2.06 -17.77 13.24
CA LEU A 18 2.49 -17.35 14.57
C LEU A 18 1.35 -16.64 15.31
N LYS A 19 1.00 -17.14 16.49
CA LYS A 19 -0.04 -16.55 17.34
C LYS A 19 0.29 -15.10 17.68
N GLY A 20 -0.60 -14.18 17.31
CA GLY A 20 -0.44 -12.73 17.54
C GLY A 20 0.19 -11.97 16.37
N VAL A 21 0.61 -12.66 15.30
CA VAL A 21 1.15 -12.02 14.09
C VAL A 21 0.04 -11.85 13.06
N GLY A 22 -0.41 -10.60 12.90
CA GLY A 22 -1.29 -10.21 11.79
C GLY A 22 -0.51 -9.89 10.51
N ARG A 23 -1.22 -9.76 9.39
CA ARG A 23 -0.63 -9.51 8.06
C ARG A 23 0.27 -8.27 8.03
N LYS A 24 -0.10 -7.20 8.76
CA LYS A 24 0.73 -6.00 8.89
C LYS A 24 2.08 -6.30 9.54
N THR A 25 2.07 -7.03 10.66
CA THR A 25 3.30 -7.42 11.37
C THR A 25 4.15 -8.33 10.49
N ALA A 26 3.55 -9.31 9.83
CA ALA A 26 4.25 -10.20 8.90
C ALA A 26 4.94 -9.43 7.76
N ASN A 27 4.21 -8.48 7.14
CA ASN A 27 4.76 -7.61 6.10
C ASN A 27 5.95 -6.78 6.60
N LEU A 28 5.87 -6.20 7.81
CA LEU A 28 6.98 -5.44 8.38
C LEU A 28 8.21 -6.31 8.65
N THR A 29 8.04 -7.52 9.19
CA THR A 29 9.15 -8.45 9.43
C THR A 29 9.84 -8.82 8.12
N VAL A 30 9.10 -9.14 7.08
CA VAL A 30 9.66 -9.52 5.77
C VAL A 30 10.35 -8.34 5.09
N THR A 31 9.75 -7.15 5.13
CA THR A 31 10.29 -5.98 4.43
C THR A 31 11.43 -5.30 5.19
N LEU A 32 11.25 -5.00 6.47
CA LEU A 32 12.26 -4.30 7.28
C LEU A 32 13.27 -5.27 7.90
N GLY A 33 12.82 -6.44 8.35
CA GLY A 33 13.68 -7.43 9.02
C GLY A 33 14.54 -8.23 8.03
N TYR A 34 13.96 -8.64 6.90
CA TYR A 34 14.66 -9.44 5.88
C TYR A 34 15.04 -8.63 4.62
N GLY A 35 14.69 -7.35 4.55
CA GLY A 35 15.01 -6.51 3.39
C GLY A 35 14.30 -6.95 2.10
N LYS A 36 13.28 -7.80 2.19
CA LYS A 36 12.57 -8.27 0.99
C LYS A 36 11.73 -7.14 0.41
N LEU A 37 11.63 -7.14 -0.93
CA LEU A 37 10.77 -6.20 -1.64
C LEU A 37 9.30 -6.44 -1.27
N GLY A 38 8.65 -5.40 -0.74
CA GLY A 38 7.22 -5.40 -0.45
C GLY A 38 6.60 -4.04 -0.68
N ILE A 39 5.30 -4.04 -0.94
CA ILE A 39 4.52 -2.80 -1.08
C ILE A 39 3.68 -2.66 0.19
N CYS A 40 4.01 -1.69 1.02
CA CYS A 40 3.17 -1.38 2.17
C CYS A 40 1.95 -0.58 1.68
N VAL A 41 0.75 -1.18 1.77
CA VAL A 41 -0.50 -0.49 1.42
C VAL A 41 -1.19 -0.02 2.70
N ASP A 42 -1.21 1.29 2.89
CA ASP A 42 -2.01 1.93 3.93
C ASP A 42 -3.28 2.56 3.36
N THR A 43 -4.00 3.35 4.17
CA THR A 43 -5.24 4.01 3.73
C THR A 43 -5.00 5.07 2.64
N HIS A 44 -3.83 5.69 2.59
CA HIS A 44 -3.47 6.67 1.55
C HIS A 44 -3.21 5.96 0.24
N VAL A 45 -2.34 4.94 0.24
CA VAL A 45 -2.02 4.14 -0.94
C VAL A 45 -3.26 3.49 -1.52
N HIS A 46 -4.08 2.85 -0.69
CA HIS A 46 -5.33 2.22 -1.10
C HIS A 46 -6.29 3.24 -1.75
N ARG A 47 -6.58 4.35 -1.06
CA ARG A 47 -7.51 5.38 -1.55
C ARG A 47 -7.01 6.02 -2.86
N ILE A 48 -5.75 6.44 -2.89
CA ILE A 48 -5.21 7.20 -4.03
C ILE A 48 -5.07 6.29 -5.25
N SER A 49 -4.60 5.06 -5.08
CA SER A 49 -4.48 4.10 -6.20
C SER A 49 -5.84 3.79 -6.82
N ASN A 50 -6.89 3.63 -6.01
CA ASN A 50 -8.26 3.45 -6.51
C ASN A 50 -8.79 4.74 -7.18
N ARG A 51 -8.58 5.93 -6.60
CA ARG A 51 -9.01 7.22 -7.19
C ARG A 51 -8.37 7.51 -8.54
N LEU A 52 -7.07 7.23 -8.66
CA LEU A 52 -6.34 7.34 -9.92
C LEU A 52 -6.87 6.34 -10.96
N GLY A 53 -7.49 5.25 -10.50
CA GLY A 53 -7.95 4.15 -11.33
C GLY A 53 -6.81 3.26 -11.81
N LEU A 54 -5.73 3.20 -11.02
CA LEU A 54 -4.62 2.26 -11.19
C LEU A 54 -5.00 0.86 -10.71
N VAL A 55 -5.88 0.78 -9.72
CA VAL A 55 -6.43 -0.45 -9.18
C VAL A 55 -7.94 -0.31 -9.00
N THR A 56 -8.65 -1.45 -8.99
CA THR A 56 -10.08 -1.53 -8.67
C THR A 56 -10.26 -2.59 -7.60
N THR A 57 -10.22 -2.18 -6.33
CA THR A 57 -10.12 -3.11 -5.18
C THR A 57 -10.91 -2.60 -3.99
N LYS A 58 -11.37 -3.51 -3.14
CA LYS A 58 -12.19 -3.16 -1.95
C LYS A 58 -11.38 -3.12 -0.66
N THR A 59 -10.23 -3.80 -0.61
CA THR A 59 -9.39 -3.89 0.59
C THR A 59 -7.94 -3.52 0.29
N PRO A 60 -7.17 -3.04 1.29
CA PRO A 60 -5.74 -2.79 1.14
C PRO A 60 -4.96 -4.02 0.65
N ASP A 61 -5.27 -5.20 1.17
CA ASP A 61 -4.61 -6.45 0.76
C ASP A 61 -4.81 -6.73 -0.74
N GLN A 62 -6.03 -6.54 -1.25
CA GLN A 62 -6.30 -6.66 -2.68
C GLN A 62 -5.50 -5.64 -3.49
N THR A 63 -5.41 -4.38 -3.01
CA THR A 63 -4.58 -3.36 -3.65
C THR A 63 -3.11 -3.78 -3.70
N GLU A 64 -2.59 -4.36 -2.63
CA GLU A 64 -1.21 -4.85 -2.56
C GLU A 64 -0.95 -5.90 -3.66
N PHE A 65 -1.81 -6.92 -3.76
CA PHE A 65 -1.68 -7.96 -4.78
C PHE A 65 -1.75 -7.41 -6.21
N VAL A 66 -2.61 -6.42 -6.47
CA VAL A 66 -2.68 -5.81 -7.80
C VAL A 66 -1.44 -4.96 -8.08
N LEU A 67 -0.99 -4.15 -7.13
CA LEU A 67 0.20 -3.31 -7.29
C LEU A 67 1.46 -4.15 -7.47
N ARG A 68 1.61 -5.29 -6.79
CA ARG A 68 2.73 -6.21 -6.99
C ARG A 68 2.81 -6.74 -8.45
N LYS A 69 1.68 -6.78 -9.17
CA LYS A 69 1.61 -7.23 -10.57
C LYS A 69 1.84 -6.10 -11.58
N THR A 70 1.49 -4.86 -11.22
CA THR A 70 1.46 -3.73 -12.17
C THR A 70 2.56 -2.69 -11.94
N LEU A 71 3.02 -2.52 -10.71
CA LEU A 71 4.03 -1.54 -10.34
C LEU A 71 5.44 -2.14 -10.50
N PRO A 72 6.37 -1.51 -11.24
CA PRO A 72 7.76 -1.97 -11.32
C PRO A 72 8.44 -2.04 -9.95
N GLN A 73 9.18 -3.12 -9.68
CA GLN A 73 9.82 -3.40 -8.38
C GLN A 73 10.68 -2.26 -7.84
N LYS A 74 11.36 -1.52 -8.73
CA LYS A 74 12.16 -0.33 -8.37
C LYS A 74 11.39 0.76 -7.62
N HIS A 75 10.06 0.76 -7.70
CA HIS A 75 9.21 1.75 -7.04
C HIS A 75 8.56 1.27 -5.75
N TRP A 76 8.64 -0.03 -5.42
CA TRP A 76 7.85 -0.61 -4.31
C TRP A 76 8.11 0.06 -2.97
N LEU A 77 9.38 0.38 -2.67
CA LEU A 77 9.78 1.02 -1.42
C LEU A 77 9.28 2.48 -1.36
N ILE A 78 9.52 3.26 -2.42
CA ILE A 78 9.19 4.70 -2.42
C ILE A 78 7.70 4.99 -2.61
N TYR A 79 6.92 4.03 -3.10
CA TYR A 79 5.52 4.25 -3.47
C TYR A 79 4.65 4.66 -2.28
N ASN A 80 4.88 4.04 -1.11
CA ASN A 80 4.13 4.37 0.10
C ASN A 80 4.42 5.81 0.55
N ASP A 81 5.68 6.16 0.75
CA ASP A 81 6.11 7.48 1.24
C ASP A 81 5.60 8.63 0.36
N LEU A 82 5.68 8.43 -0.97
CA LEU A 82 5.16 9.38 -1.95
C LEU A 82 3.66 9.60 -1.77
N LEU A 83 2.88 8.52 -1.67
CA LEU A 83 1.43 8.59 -1.59
C LEU A 83 0.91 9.04 -0.23
N VAL A 84 1.60 8.75 0.86
CA VAL A 84 1.29 9.29 2.20
C VAL A 84 1.40 10.81 2.15
N THR A 85 2.56 11.32 1.74
CA THR A 85 2.83 12.77 1.64
C THR A 85 1.82 13.44 0.70
N TYR A 86 1.54 12.84 -0.45
CA TYR A 86 0.58 13.33 -1.42
C TYR A 86 -0.86 13.31 -0.89
N GLY A 87 -1.23 12.27 -0.16
CA GLY A 87 -2.56 12.06 0.39
C GLY A 87 -2.89 12.97 1.57
N GLN A 88 -1.89 13.35 2.35
CA GLN A 88 -2.03 14.28 3.48
C GLN A 88 -2.18 15.73 2.99
N ASN A 89 -1.43 16.11 1.95
CA ASN A 89 -1.37 17.51 1.51
C ASN A 89 -2.32 17.85 0.35
N LEU A 90 -2.60 16.90 -0.55
CA LEU A 90 -3.30 17.17 -1.81
C LEU A 90 -4.54 16.28 -2.00
N CYS A 91 -4.37 14.96 -2.02
CA CYS A 91 -5.45 14.00 -2.26
C CYS A 91 -6.18 13.60 -0.96
N VAL A 92 -6.68 14.59 -0.23
CA VAL A 92 -7.35 14.40 1.06
C VAL A 92 -8.68 13.63 0.91
N PRO A 93 -9.20 12.96 1.96
CA PRO A 93 -10.35 12.08 1.85
C PRO A 93 -11.66 12.76 1.44
N VAL A 94 -11.99 13.95 1.95
CA VAL A 94 -13.32 14.55 1.76
C VAL A 94 -13.41 15.45 0.52
N SER A 95 -12.44 16.35 0.34
CA SER A 95 -12.40 17.31 -0.77
C SER A 95 -10.94 17.49 -1.23
N PRO A 96 -10.42 16.61 -2.10
CA PRO A 96 -9.05 16.70 -2.61
C PRO A 96 -8.86 17.99 -3.41
N TRP A 97 -7.63 18.52 -3.36
CA TRP A 97 -7.20 19.72 -4.10
C TRP A 97 -6.86 19.37 -5.55
N CYS A 98 -7.86 18.92 -6.31
CA CYS A 98 -7.74 18.59 -7.72
C CYS A 98 -7.31 19.78 -8.58
N SER A 99 -7.66 21.02 -8.25
CA SER A 99 -7.21 22.22 -8.98
C SER A 99 -5.69 22.43 -8.93
N LYS A 100 -5.05 21.98 -7.84
CA LYS A 100 -3.60 22.05 -7.61
C LYS A 100 -2.88 20.74 -7.94
N CYS A 101 -3.61 19.73 -8.42
CA CYS A 101 -3.12 18.39 -8.68
C CYS A 101 -2.34 18.32 -10.00
N ARG A 102 -1.02 18.13 -9.93
CA ARG A 102 -0.15 18.03 -11.11
C ARG A 102 -0.45 16.81 -12.00
N ILE A 103 -0.99 15.75 -11.41
CA ILE A 103 -1.36 14.52 -12.13
C ILE A 103 -2.86 14.47 -12.45
N PHE A 104 -3.57 15.60 -12.38
CA PHE A 104 -5.02 15.67 -12.59
C PHE A 104 -5.45 15.04 -13.92
N LYS A 105 -4.70 15.30 -15.00
CA LYS A 105 -4.98 14.78 -16.34
C LYS A 105 -4.93 13.25 -16.43
N TYR A 106 -4.20 12.59 -15.53
CA TYR A 106 -4.06 11.14 -15.47
C TYR A 106 -4.97 10.49 -14.43
N CYS A 107 -5.72 11.29 -13.66
CA CYS A 107 -6.56 10.82 -12.58
C CYS A 107 -8.00 10.59 -13.05
N LYS A 108 -8.49 9.35 -12.97
CA LYS A 108 -9.89 9.01 -13.28
C LYS A 108 -10.89 9.55 -12.24
N ARG A 109 -10.42 10.00 -11.08
CA ARG A 109 -11.23 10.57 -9.98
C ARG A 109 -12.34 9.65 -9.50
N ILE A 110 -12.09 8.33 -9.51
CA ILE A 110 -13.08 7.33 -9.11
C ILE A 110 -13.48 7.57 -7.64
N GLY A 111 -14.78 7.70 -7.40
CA GLY A 111 -15.34 7.96 -6.06
C GLY A 111 -15.10 9.37 -5.51
N VAL A 112 -14.61 10.32 -6.31
CA VAL A 112 -14.48 11.73 -5.90
C VAL A 112 -15.75 12.49 -6.28
N VAL A 113 -16.60 12.77 -5.28
CA VAL A 113 -17.87 13.49 -5.48
C VAL A 113 -17.71 15.01 -5.39
N LYS A 114 -16.79 15.48 -4.55
CA LYS A 114 -16.46 16.90 -4.36
C LYS A 114 -14.95 17.08 -4.42
N SER A 115 -14.49 18.17 -5.03
CA SER A 115 -13.07 18.53 -5.09
C SER A 115 -12.92 20.04 -5.18
N ARG A 116 -11.78 20.54 -4.72
CA ARG A 116 -11.37 21.94 -4.84
C ARG A 116 -10.10 22.09 -5.66
#